data_AF-A0A8C6FH73-F1
#
_entry.id   AF-A0A8C6FH73-F1
#
_cell.length_a   1.000
_cell.length_b   1.000
_cell.length_c   1.000
_cell.angle_alpha   90.00
_cell.angle_beta   90.00
_cell.angle_gamma   90.00
#
_symmetry.space_group_name_H-M   'P 1'
#
loop_
_entity.id
_entity.type
_entity.pdbx_description
1 polymer ?
#
loop_
_entity_poly.entity_id
_entity_poly.type
_entity_poly.pdbx_seq_one_letter_code
_entity_poly.pdbx_strand_id
1 'polypeptide(L)'
;MLEVCPGLFLWGAAAVAEPDLLREAGITAVLTVDSEEPDFKTGAGVDGLRSLFVPALDRPETNLLSHLDRCVAFIEQALAEGRAVLVWGSLQM
;
A
#
# COMPACT_ATOMS: atom_id res chain seq x y z
N MET A 1 -10.27 0.17 7.07
CA MET A 1 -8.90 -0.38 7.16
C MET A 1 -8.90 -1.61 8.04
N LEU A 2 -8.21 -2.68 7.64
CA LEU A 2 -8.06 -3.90 8.44
C LEU A 2 -6.60 -4.07 8.83
N GLU A 3 -6.27 -4.11 10.12
CA GLU A 3 -4.94 -4.49 10.59
C GLU A 3 -4.82 -6.01 10.56
N VAL A 4 -3.86 -6.54 9.78
CA VAL A 4 -3.65 -7.99 9.64
C VAL A 4 -2.63 -8.48 10.67
N CYS A 5 -1.60 -7.68 10.91
CA CYS A 5 -0.64 -7.85 11.98
C CYS A 5 -0.13 -6.46 12.43
N PRO A 6 0.54 -6.35 13.59
CA PRO A 6 0.94 -5.06 14.14
C PRO A 6 1.67 -4.17 13.12
N GLY A 7 1.07 -3.04 12.77
CA GLY A 7 1.64 -2.08 11.81
C GLY A 7 1.46 -2.45 10.33
N LEU A 8 0.76 -3.53 9.98
CA LEU A 8 0.42 -3.89 8.60
C LEU A 8 -1.09 -3.83 8.39
N PHE A 9 -1.49 -2.98 7.45
CA PHE A 9 -2.88 -2.68 7.17
C PHE A 9 -3.25 -3.06 5.74
N LEU A 10 -4.45 -3.61 5.55
CA LEU A 10 -5.09 -3.78 4.27
C LEU A 10 -6.19 -2.73 4.10
N TRP A 11 -6.22 -2.11 2.92
CA TRP A 11 -7.29 -1.21 2.51
C TRP A 11 -8.10 -1.82 1.38
N GLY A 12 -9.42 -1.92 1.57
CA GLY A 12 -10.34 -2.33 0.51
C GLY A 12 -10.85 -1.11 -0.26
N ALA A 13 -11.24 -1.31 -1.52
CA ALA A 13 -11.78 -0.28 -2.42
C ALA A 13 -12.97 0.53 -1.84
N ALA A 14 -13.67 0.01 -0.82
CA ALA A 14 -14.80 0.66 -0.17
C ALA A 14 -14.42 1.64 0.96
N ALA A 15 -13.16 1.66 1.37
CA ALA A 15 -12.71 2.65 2.35
C ALA A 15 -12.26 3.88 1.56
N VAL A 16 -13.01 4.97 1.68
CA VAL A 16 -12.76 6.22 0.95
C VAL A 16 -11.45 6.81 1.46
N ALA A 17 -10.55 7.19 0.53
CA ALA A 17 -9.26 7.79 0.81
C ALA A 17 -9.40 9.05 1.68
N GLU A 18 -9.38 8.89 2.99
CA GLU A 18 -9.24 9.98 3.94
C GLU A 18 -7.75 10.05 4.29
N PRO A 19 -7.03 11.07 3.78
CA PRO A 19 -5.61 11.26 4.10
C PRO A 19 -5.37 11.36 5.61
N ASP A 20 -6.36 11.83 6.35
CA ASP A 20 -6.33 11.97 7.80
C ASP A 20 -6.25 10.61 8.50
N LEU A 21 -6.92 9.57 7.99
CA LEU A 21 -6.84 8.21 8.55
C LEU A 21 -5.45 7.59 8.37
N LEU A 22 -4.74 7.91 7.28
CA LEU A 22 -3.36 7.47 7.07
C LEU A 22 -2.40 8.13 8.07
N ARG A 23 -2.60 9.42 8.34
CA ARG A 23 -1.80 10.16 9.32
C ARG A 23 -2.07 9.69 10.74
N GLU A 24 -3.33 9.52 11.11
CA GLU A 24 -3.72 9.05 12.44
C GLU A 24 -3.20 7.63 12.73
N ALA A 25 -3.18 6.77 11.71
CA ALA A 25 -2.60 5.43 11.80
C ALA A 25 -1.06 5.40 11.75
N GLY A 26 -0.39 6.56 11.59
CA GLY A 26 1.06 6.64 11.46
C GLY A 26 1.61 5.91 10.24
N ILE A 27 0.79 5.71 9.20
CA ILE A 27 1.19 5.02 7.98
C ILE A 27 2.22 5.88 7.25
N THR A 28 3.42 5.32 7.13
CA THR A 28 4.57 5.98 6.49
C THR A 28 5.18 5.12 5.38
N ALA A 29 4.55 3.99 5.07
CA ALA A 29 4.87 3.15 3.92
C ALA A 29 3.59 2.66 3.22
N VAL A 30 3.57 2.67 1.88
CA VAL A 30 2.42 2.25 1.07
C VAL A 30 2.87 1.30 -0.03
N LEU A 31 2.26 0.12 -0.07
CA LEU A 31 2.35 -0.84 -1.16
C LEU A 31 1.06 -0.79 -1.97
N THR A 32 1.16 -0.34 -3.21
CA THR A 32 0.04 -0.31 -4.16
C THR A 32 0.20 -1.44 -5.16
N VAL A 33 -0.81 -2.29 -5.28
CA VAL A 33 -0.89 -3.36 -6.28
C VAL A 33 -2.09 -3.05 -7.16
N ASP A 34 -1.87 -2.34 -8.26
CA ASP A 34 -2.95 -1.78 -9.08
C ASP A 34 -2.52 -1.60 -10.54
N SER A 35 -3.45 -1.34 -11.44
CA SER A 35 -3.17 -1.08 -12.85
C SER A 35 -2.64 0.33 -13.09
N GLU A 36 -3.05 1.27 -12.26
CA GLU A 36 -2.67 2.68 -12.33
C GLU A 36 -1.85 3.09 -11.11
N GLU A 37 -0.73 3.77 -11.36
CA GLU A 37 0.10 4.29 -10.27
C GLU A 37 -0.64 5.47 -9.61
N PRO A 38 -0.81 5.45 -8.28
CA PRO A 38 -1.48 6.53 -7.58
C PRO A 38 -0.68 7.82 -7.67
N ASP A 39 -1.37 8.91 -8.04
CA ASP A 39 -0.77 10.23 -8.08
C ASP A 39 -0.70 10.81 -6.65
N PHE A 40 0.32 10.42 -5.89
CA PHE A 40 0.61 11.00 -4.57
C PHE A 40 1.22 12.41 -4.65
N LYS A 41 0.91 13.19 -5.70
CA LYS A 41 1.47 14.53 -5.91
C LYS A 41 1.11 15.47 -4.76
N THR A 42 2.13 15.75 -3.95
CA THR A 42 2.38 17.07 -3.32
C THR A 42 1.29 17.58 -2.37
N GLY A 43 0.66 16.71 -1.58
CA GLY A 43 -0.07 17.13 -0.38
C GLY A 43 0.89 17.26 0.81
N ALA A 44 0.77 18.33 1.61
CA ALA A 44 1.51 18.43 2.89
C ALA A 44 1.18 17.20 3.74
N GLY A 45 2.06 16.20 3.81
CA GLY A 45 1.77 14.88 4.40
C GLY A 45 2.50 13.69 3.78
N VAL A 46 3.14 13.87 2.61
CA VAL A 46 3.93 12.83 1.93
C VAL A 46 5.44 12.86 2.23
N ASP A 47 5.93 13.86 2.98
CA ASP A 47 7.35 13.94 3.33
C ASP A 47 7.77 12.72 4.17
N GLY A 48 8.61 11.86 3.59
CA GLY A 48 9.08 10.63 4.22
C GLY A 48 8.18 9.41 4.01
N LEU A 49 7.13 9.51 3.18
CA LEU A 49 6.33 8.36 2.76
C LEU A 49 7.14 7.48 1.81
N ARG A 50 7.30 6.20 2.15
CA ARG A 50 7.91 5.22 1.26
C ARG A 50 6.82 4.53 0.44
N SER A 51 6.93 4.56 -0.89
CA SER A 51 5.96 3.87 -1.75
C SER A 51 6.62 2.73 -2.53
N LEU A 52 5.85 1.67 -2.76
CA LEU A 52 6.14 0.63 -3.74
C LEU A 52 4.89 0.44 -4.60
N PHE A 53 5.02 0.63 -5.90
CA PHE A 53 3.98 0.30 -6.87
C PHE A 53 4.31 -1.01 -7.59
N VAL A 54 3.34 -1.91 -7.63
CA VAL A 54 3.35 -3.15 -8.39
C VAL A 54 2.24 -3.09 -9.42
N PRO A 55 2.56 -2.92 -10.72
CA PRO A 55 1.56 -2.88 -11.76
C PRO A 55 0.88 -4.25 -11.90
N ALA A 56 -0.43 -4.29 -11.64
CA ALA A 56 -1.22 -5.52 -11.72
C ALA A 56 -2.67 -5.21 -12.09
N LEU A 57 -3.19 -5.91 -13.11
CA LEU A 57 -4.63 -5.95 -13.37
C LEU A 57 -5.28 -7.03 -12.51
N ASP A 58 -6.49 -6.80 -12.02
CA ASP A 58 -7.29 -7.80 -11.31
C ASP A 58 -7.87 -8.83 -12.29
N ARG A 59 -6.97 -9.65 -12.82
CA ARG A 59 -7.25 -10.69 -13.81
C ARG A 59 -6.53 -11.97 -13.41
N PRO A 60 -7.14 -13.14 -13.63
CA PRO A 60 -6.53 -14.41 -13.25
C PRO A 60 -5.23 -14.70 -14.01
N GLU A 61 -5.02 -14.09 -15.18
CA GLU A 61 -3.78 -14.21 -15.95
C GLU A 61 -2.62 -13.35 -15.40
N THR A 62 -2.92 -12.39 -14.52
CA THR A 62 -1.90 -11.50 -13.96
C THR A 62 -0.97 -12.29 -13.04
N ASN A 63 0.32 -12.25 -13.34
CA ASN A 63 1.33 -12.96 -12.56
C ASN A 63 1.72 -12.17 -11.30
N LEU A 64 0.92 -12.29 -10.24
CA LEU A 64 1.21 -11.68 -8.95
C LEU A 64 2.37 -12.36 -8.20
N LEU A 65 2.57 -13.67 -8.42
CA LEU A 65 3.57 -14.46 -7.69
C LEU A 65 5.01 -13.99 -7.98
N SER A 66 5.30 -13.55 -9.21
CA SER A 66 6.63 -13.01 -9.54
C SER A 66 6.96 -11.68 -8.84
N HIS A 67 5.98 -11.03 -8.22
CA HIS A 67 6.18 -9.80 -7.44
C HIS A 67 6.24 -10.05 -5.93
N LEU A 68 5.91 -11.26 -5.47
CA LEU A 68 5.73 -11.57 -4.05
C LEU A 68 6.98 -11.24 -3.23
N ASP A 69 8.15 -11.71 -3.65
CA ASP A 69 9.41 -11.49 -2.92
C ASP A 69 9.73 -10.01 -2.75
N ARG A 70 9.47 -9.21 -3.80
CA ARG A 70 9.67 -7.75 -3.77
C ARG A 70 8.70 -7.07 -2.80
N CYS A 71 7.43 -7.50 -2.77
CA CYS A 71 6.43 -7.00 -1.83
C CYS A 71 6.79 -7.35 -0.38
N VAL A 72 7.19 -8.59 -0.13
CA VAL A 72 7.59 -9.07 1.20
C VAL A 72 8.79 -8.28 1.70
N ALA A 73 9.85 -8.14 0.89
CA ALA A 73 11.04 -7.38 1.27
C ALA A 73 10.72 -5.91 1.62
N PHE A 74 9.80 -5.28 0.89
CA PHE A 74 9.34 -3.92 1.19
C PHE A 74 8.61 -3.84 2.53
N ILE A 75 7.68 -4.76 2.78
CA ILE A 75 6.91 -4.82 4.03
C ILE A 75 7.86 -5.07 5.21
N GLU A 76 8.72 -6.07 5.12
CA GLU A 76 9.68 -6.42 6.18
C GLU A 76 10.61 -5.26 6.50
N GLN A 77 11.15 -4.59 5.49
CA GLN A 77 12.03 -3.44 5.70
C GLN A 77 11.30 -2.29 6.37
N ALA A 78 10.08 -1.96 5.94
CA ALA A 78 9.30 -0.87 6.53
C ALA A 78 8.94 -1.17 8.00
N LEU A 79 8.50 -2.39 8.30
CA LEU A 79 8.19 -2.82 9.66
C LEU A 79 9.45 -2.82 10.56
N ALA A 80 10.61 -3.25 10.06
CA ALA A 80 11.88 -3.21 10.79
C ALA A 80 12.35 -1.78 11.11
N GLU A 81 11.96 -0.81 10.27
CA GLU A 81 12.18 0.63 10.52
C GLU A 81 11.13 1.25 11.45
N GLY A 82 10.17 0.47 11.97
CA GLY A 82 9.09 0.95 12.84
C GLY A 82 7.98 1.69 12.11
N ARG A 83 7.87 1.53 10.79
CA ARG A 83 6.85 2.18 9.96
C ARG A 83 5.59 1.31 9.89
N ALA A 84 4.42 1.96 9.94
CA ALA A 84 3.19 1.31 9.53
C ALA A 84 3.07 1.25 8.00
N VAL A 85 2.67 0.09 7.49
CA VAL A 85 2.55 -0.23 6.06
C VAL A 85 1.09 -0.41 5.68
N LEU A 86 0.66 0.26 4.62
CA LEU A 86 -0.63 0.02 3.98
C LEU A 86 -0.45 -0.76 2.69
N VAL A 87 -1.22 -1.83 2.50
CA VAL A 87 -1.35 -2.53 1.22
C VAL A 87 -2.75 -2.28 0.66
N TRP A 88 -2.82 -1.85 -0.60
CA TRP A 88 -4.10 -1.62 -1.27
C TRP A 88 -4.01 -1.83 -2.78
N GLY A 89 -5.17 -2.05 -3.40
CA GLY A 89 -5.35 -2.16 -4.84
C GLY A 89 -6.83 -1.96 -5.19
N SER A 90 -7.10 -1.38 -6.35
CA SER A 90 -8.46 -1.24 -6.85
C SER A 90 -8.99 -2.56 -7.41
N LEU A 91 -10.24 -2.90 -7.08
CA LEU A 91 -10.98 -3.98 -7.73
C LEU A 91 -11.51 -3.45 -9.06
N GLN A 92 -10.68 -3.46 -10.11
CA GLN A 92 -11.12 -3.15 -11.46
C GLN A 92 -11.68 -4.43 -12.11
N MET A 93 -13.02 -4.54 -12.16
CA MET A 93 -13.73 -5.52 -12.98
C MET A 93 -13.66 -5.18 -14.47
#